data_AF-A0A1G8SDK4-F1
#
_entry.id   AF-A0A1G8SDK4-F1
#
_cell.length_a   1.000
_cell.length_b   1.000
_cell.length_c   1.000
_cell.angle_alpha   90.00
_cell.angle_beta   90.00
_cell.angle_gamma   90.00
#
_symmetry.space_group_name_H-M   'P 1'
#
loop_
_entity.id
_entity.type
_entity.pdbx_description
1 polymer ?
#
loop_
_entity_poly.entity_id
_entity_poly.type
_entity_poly.pdbx_seq_one_letter_code
_entity_poly.pdbx_strand_id
1 'polypeptide(L)'
;MQNYNEHWLPHLTNAIPIESCKNKVSMYTIALEGWRRGLTLKFYAESDEEDKWQLNYSLGNGEKEHHFAGSKGDKITDEAVNICDDKGLTYEYLVNAGVRVPKGKRFDAETKEEEIIPYAEEAGFPLVLKPTNGSGGKGVIVNIQSSKVLKEGLSYVRNELHFEEVMVEQYITGDEVRIFVLGDQLLSAVNRIPANVIGDGKHSIRALIDMKNEERKNVPHLYDRPIKLDRQLYTTMRESGLTLDTIPKQDRRIFLKKTSNVSSGGDPIDVTPYITPELKNMAIQACQAIPGLAHCGLDMMVDWRNNKGFVIELNTRPGIGSFLFPMEGQAADIPKALIDDYFPETNEVSTERSNVYFDFKTINETFQNYTVDEIEVTPAPTNILHGKKYTLSGVVQDRNYHQWLRKQALASGLSGYVKKLGSQDMEVMIAGTNEQELDQFKQVFTKQKDRYYDLHLQEETWEDPVQIGFDIDGHMESAGLNHLEAEWQALQEQMQTIQKEKTRIERQNIKIEQSGSWRITLPLRKTGDFITKILPNK
;
A
#
# COMPACT_ATOMS: atom_id res chain seq x y z
N MET A 1 -22.76 5.76 -1.33
CA MET A 1 -21.31 5.79 -1.54
C MET A 1 -20.90 7.23 -1.31
N GLN A 2 -20.11 7.51 -0.28
CA GLN A 2 -19.43 8.80 -0.18
C GLN A 2 -18.38 8.83 -1.28
N ASN A 3 -18.28 9.93 -2.03
CA ASN A 3 -17.23 10.10 -3.02
C ASN A 3 -15.91 10.40 -2.31
N TYR A 4 -15.24 9.36 -1.80
CA TYR A 4 -13.93 9.47 -1.14
C TYR A 4 -12.85 10.07 -2.05
N ASN A 5 -13.05 10.02 -3.36
CA ASN A 5 -12.15 10.54 -4.38
C ASN A 5 -12.33 12.03 -4.70
N GLU A 6 -13.39 12.69 -4.23
CA GLU A 6 -13.62 14.14 -4.51
C GLU A 6 -12.49 15.03 -3.98
N HIS A 7 -11.79 14.57 -2.94
CA HIS A 7 -10.73 15.32 -2.26
C HIS A 7 -9.32 14.81 -2.61
N TRP A 8 -9.21 13.93 -3.60
CA TRP A 8 -7.92 13.46 -4.10
C TRP A 8 -7.27 14.48 -5.03
N LEU A 9 -5.98 14.28 -5.29
CA LEU A 9 -5.22 15.11 -6.22
C LEU A 9 -5.71 14.85 -7.66
N PRO A 10 -6.27 15.85 -8.37
CA PRO A 10 -6.85 15.63 -9.70
C PRO A 10 -5.86 15.03 -10.70
N HIS A 11 -4.60 15.49 -10.67
CA HIS A 11 -3.54 15.04 -11.57
C HIS A 11 -3.07 13.58 -11.34
N LEU A 12 -3.48 12.94 -10.23
CA LEU A 12 -3.23 11.51 -9.98
C LEU A 12 -4.44 10.63 -10.33
N THR A 13 -5.61 11.22 -10.51
CA THR A 13 -6.82 10.47 -10.88
C THR A 13 -6.60 9.83 -12.25
N ASN A 14 -6.81 8.51 -12.37
CA ASN A 14 -6.57 7.75 -13.60
C ASN A 14 -5.14 7.89 -14.17
N ALA A 15 -4.14 8.23 -13.33
CA ALA A 15 -2.73 8.28 -13.72
C ALA A 15 -1.82 7.33 -12.93
N ILE A 16 -2.36 6.53 -11.99
CA ILE A 16 -1.62 5.54 -11.17
C ILE A 16 -1.81 4.09 -11.67
N PRO A 17 -0.84 3.49 -12.37
CA PRO A 17 -0.97 2.15 -12.94
C PRO A 17 -1.07 1.08 -11.85
N ILE A 18 -1.83 0.01 -12.11
CA ILE A 18 -2.08 -1.09 -11.16
C ILE A 18 -0.76 -1.69 -10.63
N GLU A 19 0.24 -1.81 -11.49
CA GLU A 19 1.57 -2.36 -11.17
C GLU A 19 2.24 -1.56 -10.06
N SER A 20 1.97 -0.26 -9.98
CA SER A 20 2.45 0.60 -8.90
C SER A 20 1.64 0.42 -7.61
N CYS A 21 0.35 0.09 -7.69
CA CYS A 21 -0.53 -0.12 -6.53
C CYS A 21 -0.06 -1.27 -5.62
N LYS A 22 0.74 -2.21 -6.14
CA LYS A 22 1.36 -3.30 -5.39
C LYS A 22 2.63 -2.83 -4.64
N ASN A 23 2.44 -1.99 -3.63
CA ASN A 23 3.49 -1.45 -2.73
C ASN A 23 4.53 -0.52 -3.38
N LYS A 24 4.28 0.02 -4.57
CA LYS A 24 5.17 0.98 -5.24
C LYS A 24 4.53 2.36 -5.49
N VAL A 25 3.34 2.63 -4.93
CA VAL A 25 2.62 3.90 -5.10
C VAL A 25 3.51 5.09 -4.77
N SER A 26 4.21 5.06 -3.63
CA SER A 26 5.09 6.16 -3.21
C SER A 26 6.16 6.49 -4.25
N MET A 27 6.89 5.46 -4.69
CA MET A 27 7.95 5.55 -5.70
C MET A 27 7.39 6.14 -7.00
N TYR A 28 6.31 5.55 -7.48
CA TYR A 28 5.69 5.93 -8.75
C TYR A 28 5.22 7.38 -8.74
N THR A 29 4.53 7.82 -7.68
CA THR A 29 3.99 9.19 -7.62
C THR A 29 5.07 10.27 -7.54
N ILE A 30 6.19 10.00 -6.87
CA ILE A 30 7.33 10.94 -6.81
C ILE A 30 8.05 10.97 -8.17
N ALA A 31 8.31 9.81 -8.75
CA ALA A 31 8.91 9.70 -10.08
C ALA A 31 8.04 10.39 -11.15
N LEU A 32 6.72 10.20 -11.08
CA LEU A 32 5.75 10.82 -11.99
C LEU A 32 5.77 12.35 -11.89
N GLU A 33 5.79 12.90 -10.67
CA GLU A 33 5.85 14.34 -10.47
C GLU A 33 7.14 14.93 -11.04
N GLY A 34 8.30 14.36 -10.72
CA GLY A 34 9.58 14.82 -11.25
C GLY A 34 9.66 14.74 -12.77
N TRP A 35 9.23 13.62 -13.34
CA TRP A 35 9.18 13.40 -14.78
C TRP A 35 8.26 14.39 -15.50
N ARG A 36 7.08 14.69 -14.94
CA ARG A 36 6.14 15.69 -15.48
C ARG A 36 6.70 17.11 -15.47
N ARG A 37 7.66 17.41 -14.58
CA ARG A 37 8.39 18.68 -14.56
C ARG A 37 9.55 18.74 -15.57
N GLY A 38 9.74 17.70 -16.36
CA GLY A 38 10.78 17.62 -17.38
C GLY A 38 12.12 17.09 -16.86
N LEU A 39 12.17 16.53 -15.65
CA LEU A 39 13.37 15.86 -15.15
C LEU A 39 13.58 14.53 -15.89
N THR A 40 14.83 14.22 -16.19
CA THR A 40 15.22 12.90 -16.68
C THR A 40 14.95 11.87 -15.59
N LEU A 41 14.14 10.87 -15.91
CA LEU A 41 13.79 9.78 -14.99
C LEU A 41 14.47 8.50 -15.45
N LYS A 42 15.24 7.87 -14.56
CA LYS A 42 15.80 6.54 -14.80
C LYS A 42 15.36 5.59 -13.70
N PHE A 43 15.11 4.33 -14.06
CA PHE A 43 14.91 3.24 -13.12
C PHE A 43 16.11 2.31 -13.16
N TYR A 44 16.47 1.72 -12.02
CA TYR A 44 17.53 0.73 -11.92
C TYR A 44 17.22 -0.27 -10.82
N ALA A 45 17.78 -1.47 -10.93
CA ALA A 45 17.64 -2.51 -9.91
C ALA A 45 18.88 -2.56 -9.02
N GLU A 46 18.66 -2.69 -7.72
CA GLU A 46 19.72 -2.90 -6.73
C GLU A 46 19.38 -4.14 -5.91
N SER A 47 20.36 -5.01 -5.66
CA SER A 47 20.16 -6.20 -4.83
C SER A 47 20.49 -5.85 -3.38
N ASP A 48 19.59 -6.21 -2.46
CA ASP A 48 19.90 -6.14 -1.04
C ASP A 48 20.80 -7.29 -0.57
N GLU A 49 21.20 -7.28 0.70
CA GLU A 49 22.07 -8.28 1.31
C GLU A 49 21.49 -9.71 1.28
N GLU A 50 20.18 -9.86 1.01
CA GLU A 50 19.49 -11.15 0.89
C GLU A 50 19.27 -11.56 -0.59
N ASP A 51 20.00 -10.95 -1.53
CA ASP A 51 19.85 -11.11 -2.99
C ASP A 51 18.42 -10.80 -3.50
N LYS A 52 17.63 -10.02 -2.76
CA LYS A 52 16.34 -9.53 -3.25
C LYS A 52 16.56 -8.23 -4.00
N TRP A 53 16.13 -8.21 -5.26
CA TRP A 53 16.17 -7.00 -6.05
C TRP A 53 15.10 -6.01 -5.56
N GLN A 54 15.47 -4.74 -5.48
CA GLN A 54 14.60 -3.60 -5.25
C GLN A 54 14.68 -2.66 -6.46
N LEU A 55 13.52 -2.17 -6.90
CA LEU A 55 13.44 -1.16 -7.94
C LEU A 55 13.67 0.23 -7.33
N ASN A 56 14.71 0.91 -7.79
CA ASN A 56 15.05 2.27 -7.41
C ASN A 56 14.95 3.18 -8.64
N TYR A 57 15.01 4.49 -8.42
CA TYR A 57 14.96 5.46 -9.52
C TYR A 57 15.82 6.69 -9.22
N SER A 58 16.23 7.39 -10.27
CA SER A 58 16.87 8.69 -10.18
C SER A 58 16.08 9.72 -10.97
N LEU A 59 16.16 10.96 -10.51
CA LEU A 59 15.68 12.14 -11.22
C LEU A 59 16.87 13.07 -11.47
N GLY A 60 16.95 13.69 -12.65
CA GLY A 60 18.03 14.60 -12.95
C GLY A 60 17.62 15.78 -13.83
N ASN A 61 18.29 16.92 -13.66
CA ASN A 61 18.09 18.13 -14.44
C ASN A 61 19.24 18.40 -15.45
N GLY A 62 20.14 17.43 -15.62
CA GLY A 62 21.34 17.52 -16.45
C GLY A 62 22.60 18.02 -15.73
N GLU A 63 22.45 18.73 -14.60
CA GLU A 63 23.58 19.16 -13.75
C GLU A 63 23.70 18.30 -12.48
N LYS A 64 22.56 17.95 -11.89
CA LYS A 64 22.43 17.13 -10.69
C LYS A 64 21.51 15.95 -10.97
N GLU A 65 21.82 14.84 -10.34
CA GLU A 65 21.01 13.62 -10.33
C GLU A 65 20.82 13.21 -8.88
N HIS A 66 19.57 12.98 -8.49
CA HIS A 66 19.18 12.56 -7.16
C HIS A 66 18.62 11.14 -7.20
N HIS A 67 19.07 10.30 -6.27
CA HIS A 67 18.70 8.88 -6.20
C HIS A 67 17.65 8.61 -5.12
N PHE A 68 16.70 7.73 -5.42
CA PHE A 68 15.56 7.43 -4.57
C PHE A 68 15.30 5.92 -4.45
N ALA A 69 15.03 5.49 -3.22
CA ALA A 69 14.53 4.16 -2.88
C ALA A 69 13.14 4.29 -2.23
N GLY A 70 12.09 4.02 -3.01
CA GLY A 70 10.72 4.31 -2.58
C GLY A 70 10.49 5.82 -2.43
N SER A 71 10.23 6.29 -1.20
CA SER A 71 10.15 7.72 -0.88
C SER A 71 11.46 8.32 -0.37
N LYS A 72 12.45 7.49 0.00
CA LYS A 72 13.72 7.94 0.58
C LYS A 72 14.63 8.43 -0.53
N GLY A 73 14.93 9.73 -0.56
CA GLY A 73 15.95 10.30 -1.44
C GLY A 73 17.33 10.39 -0.78
N ASP A 74 18.34 10.75 -1.55
CA ASP A 74 19.75 10.82 -1.15
C ASP A 74 20.11 11.98 -0.19
N LYS A 75 19.18 12.91 0.09
CA LYS A 75 19.38 13.89 1.18
C LYS A 75 19.27 13.26 2.57
N ILE A 76 18.71 12.05 2.68
CA ILE A 76 18.69 11.29 3.94
C ILE A 76 19.99 10.50 4.04
N THR A 77 20.79 10.78 5.07
CA THR A 77 22.08 10.14 5.30
C THR A 77 21.94 8.71 5.81
N ASP A 78 22.96 7.88 5.58
CA ASP A 78 23.01 6.52 6.17
C ASP A 78 23.03 6.57 7.70
N GLU A 79 23.60 7.61 8.30
CA GLU A 79 23.53 7.87 9.74
C GLU A 79 22.06 8.03 10.20
N ALA A 80 21.26 8.83 9.49
CA ALA A 80 19.85 9.00 9.82
C ALA A 80 19.07 7.69 9.70
N VAL A 81 19.38 6.87 8.69
CA VAL A 81 18.80 5.53 8.51
C VAL A 81 19.15 4.63 9.69
N ASN A 82 20.42 4.52 10.04
CA ASN A 82 20.88 3.69 11.16
C ASN A 82 20.27 4.10 12.49
N ILE A 83 20.13 5.42 12.74
CA ILE A 83 19.49 5.92 13.95
C ILE A 83 18.00 5.55 13.98
N CYS A 84 17.28 5.72 12.87
CA CYS A 84 15.84 5.45 12.79
C CYS A 84 15.49 3.96 12.80
N ASP A 85 16.38 3.09 12.30
CA ASP A 85 16.17 1.64 12.29
C ASP A 85 16.39 1.01 13.67
N ASP A 86 17.14 1.68 14.57
CA ASP A 86 17.26 1.31 15.98
C ASP A 86 16.33 2.18 16.86
N LYS A 87 15.26 1.56 17.38
CA LYS A 87 14.27 2.23 18.23
C LYS A 87 14.87 2.78 19.54
N GLY A 88 15.92 2.16 20.07
CA GLY A 88 16.62 2.63 21.25
C GLY A 88 17.44 3.88 20.97
N LEU A 89 18.20 3.91 19.87
CA LEU A 89 18.93 5.11 19.44
C LEU A 89 17.97 6.25 19.12
N THR A 90 16.92 5.98 18.33
CA THR A 90 15.87 6.97 18.05
C THR A 90 15.31 7.58 19.35
N TYR A 91 14.99 6.72 20.33
CA TYR A 91 14.49 7.19 21.63
C TYR A 91 15.47 8.12 22.33
N GLU A 92 16.76 7.80 22.37
CA GLU A 92 17.79 8.64 22.99
C GLU A 92 17.89 10.02 22.34
N TYR A 93 17.93 10.08 21.00
CA TYR A 93 17.94 11.36 20.27
C TYR A 93 16.69 12.20 20.56
N LEU A 94 15.51 11.58 20.57
CA LEU A 94 14.26 12.25 20.88
C LEU A 94 14.22 12.80 22.31
N VAL A 95 14.65 12.00 23.31
CA VAL A 95 14.73 12.43 24.71
C VAL A 95 15.70 13.59 24.87
N ASN A 96 16.89 13.50 24.28
CA ASN A 96 17.92 14.54 24.34
C ASN A 96 17.46 15.84 23.69
N ALA A 97 16.64 15.75 22.63
CA ALA A 97 16.01 16.89 22.00
C ALA A 97 14.82 17.46 22.79
N GLY A 98 14.39 16.84 23.89
CA GLY A 98 13.24 17.27 24.69
C GLY A 98 11.89 16.91 24.08
N VAL A 99 11.86 15.96 23.13
CA VAL A 99 10.63 15.48 22.50
C VAL A 99 9.91 14.54 23.45
N ARG A 100 8.58 14.66 23.52
CA ARG A 100 7.75 13.80 24.37
C ARG A 100 7.64 12.41 23.74
N VAL A 101 8.21 11.41 24.42
CA VAL A 101 8.18 10.00 24.05
C VAL A 101 7.63 9.15 25.22
N PRO A 102 7.11 7.93 24.98
CA PRO A 102 6.76 7.01 26.06
C PRO A 102 7.97 6.73 26.93
N LYS A 103 7.87 6.91 28.25
CA LYS A 103 9.01 6.63 29.14
C LYS A 103 9.41 5.16 29.02
N GLY A 104 10.69 4.89 28.77
CA GLY A 104 11.16 3.54 28.57
C GLY A 104 12.65 3.36 28.78
N LYS A 105 13.09 2.10 28.68
CA LYS A 105 14.49 1.70 28.79
C LYS A 105 14.82 0.57 27.82
N ARG A 106 15.96 0.68 27.15
CA ARG A 106 16.60 -0.37 26.34
C ARG A 106 17.33 -1.37 27.25
N PHE A 107 17.26 -2.64 26.88
CA PHE A 107 17.93 -3.75 27.53
C PHE A 107 18.66 -4.58 26.49
N ASP A 108 19.96 -4.72 26.68
CA ASP A 108 20.85 -5.42 25.77
C ASP A 108 20.66 -6.93 25.88
N ALA A 109 21.24 -7.68 24.94
CA ALA A 109 21.16 -9.14 24.87
C ALA A 109 21.51 -9.84 26.20
N GLU A 110 22.54 -9.34 26.88
CA GLU A 110 23.05 -9.91 28.14
C GLU A 110 22.23 -9.55 29.37
N THR A 111 21.32 -8.56 29.28
CA THR A 111 20.49 -8.16 30.42
C THR A 111 19.49 -9.29 30.74
N LYS A 112 19.55 -9.82 31.96
CA LYS A 112 18.67 -10.90 32.39
C LYS A 112 17.27 -10.41 32.79
N GLU A 113 16.30 -11.31 32.78
CA GLU A 113 14.91 -11.00 33.20
C GLU A 113 14.86 -10.45 34.63
N GLU A 114 15.76 -10.88 35.51
CA GLU A 114 15.86 -10.41 36.89
C GLU A 114 16.18 -8.92 37.02
N GLU A 115 16.69 -8.28 35.97
CA GLU A 115 16.92 -6.83 35.92
C GLU A 115 15.78 -6.08 35.23
N ILE A 116 15.15 -6.71 34.23
CA ILE A 116 14.06 -6.10 33.44
C ILE A 116 12.77 -6.03 34.26
N ILE A 117 12.46 -7.07 35.04
CA ILE A 117 11.20 -7.16 35.79
C ILE A 117 11.11 -6.11 36.91
N PRO A 118 12.15 -5.89 37.75
CA PRO A 118 12.11 -4.82 38.73
C PRO A 118 11.91 -3.43 38.10
N TYR A 119 12.56 -3.15 36.96
CA TYR A 119 12.33 -1.91 36.22
C TYR A 119 10.87 -1.78 35.79
N ALA A 120 10.27 -2.85 35.26
CA ALA A 120 8.88 -2.84 34.84
C ALA A 120 7.91 -2.62 36.00
N GLU A 121 8.19 -3.20 37.17
CA GLU A 121 7.41 -3.00 38.39
C GLU A 121 7.52 -1.57 38.92
N GLU A 122 8.71 -0.95 38.84
CA GLU A 122 8.93 0.45 39.19
C GLU A 122 8.26 1.41 38.19
N ALA A 123 8.37 1.15 36.89
CA ALA A 123 7.76 1.95 35.83
C ALA A 123 6.22 1.92 35.89
N GLY A 124 5.65 0.81 36.36
CA GLY A 124 4.22 0.60 36.52
C GLY A 124 3.53 0.13 35.23
N PHE A 125 2.54 -0.74 35.39
CA PHE A 125 1.73 -1.26 34.29
C PHE A 125 0.53 -0.34 33.96
N PRO A 126 0.05 -0.29 32.69
CA PRO A 126 0.46 -1.12 31.56
C PRO A 126 1.74 -0.69 30.83
N LEU A 127 2.42 -1.68 30.24
CA LEU A 127 3.68 -1.50 29.50
C LEU A 127 3.60 -2.06 28.08
N VAL A 128 4.61 -1.72 27.27
CA VAL A 128 4.87 -2.25 25.93
C VAL A 128 6.26 -2.89 25.94
N LEU A 129 6.38 -4.07 25.34
CA LEU A 129 7.65 -4.71 25.02
C LEU A 129 7.84 -4.68 23.49
N LYS A 130 8.99 -4.20 23.02
CA LYS A 130 9.33 -4.21 21.58
C LYS A 130 10.81 -4.52 21.36
N PRO A 131 11.19 -5.26 20.31
CA PRO A 131 12.60 -5.37 19.90
C PRO A 131 13.14 -4.02 19.40
N THR A 132 14.44 -3.76 19.55
CA THR A 132 15.07 -2.50 19.11
C THR A 132 15.11 -2.38 17.59
N ASN A 133 15.35 -3.47 16.87
CA ASN A 133 15.54 -3.54 15.41
C ASN A 133 14.39 -4.25 14.66
N GLY A 134 13.22 -4.42 15.30
CA GLY A 134 12.08 -5.07 14.66
C GLY A 134 11.27 -4.12 13.77
N SER A 135 10.73 -4.65 12.67
CA SER A 135 9.85 -3.93 11.74
C SER A 135 8.45 -4.59 11.66
N GLY A 136 7.46 -3.84 11.16
CA GLY A 136 6.11 -4.34 10.90
C GLY A 136 5.34 -4.83 12.14
N GLY A 137 5.77 -4.43 13.35
CA GLY A 137 5.18 -4.88 14.61
C GLY A 137 5.59 -6.30 15.05
N LYS A 138 6.53 -6.95 14.35
CA LYS A 138 7.03 -8.28 14.74
C LYS A 138 7.72 -8.19 16.11
N GLY A 139 7.27 -9.01 17.06
CA GLY A 139 7.80 -9.02 18.43
C GLY A 139 7.28 -7.87 19.32
N VAL A 140 6.36 -7.03 18.84
CA VAL A 140 5.76 -5.97 19.66
C VAL A 140 4.58 -6.53 20.45
N ILE A 141 4.64 -6.42 21.77
CA ILE A 141 3.59 -6.82 22.70
C ILE A 141 3.12 -5.59 23.45
N VAL A 142 1.88 -5.18 23.20
CA VAL A 142 1.27 -3.99 23.80
C VAL A 142 0.37 -4.34 24.98
N ASN A 143 0.12 -3.35 25.84
CA ASN A 143 -0.84 -3.44 26.94
C ASN A 143 -0.54 -4.60 27.91
N ILE A 144 0.74 -4.79 28.24
CA ILE A 144 1.20 -5.76 29.23
C ILE A 144 0.73 -5.31 30.61
N GLN A 145 -0.07 -6.13 31.29
CA GLN A 145 -0.75 -5.77 32.55
C GLN A 145 -0.05 -6.28 33.81
N SER A 146 1.00 -7.11 33.69
CA SER A 146 1.69 -7.71 34.84
C SER A 146 3.07 -8.23 34.48
N SER A 147 3.91 -8.41 35.50
CA SER A 147 5.25 -8.99 35.35
C SER A 147 5.22 -10.42 34.81
N LYS A 148 4.18 -11.20 35.13
CA LYS A 148 3.99 -12.54 34.54
C LYS A 148 3.85 -12.49 33.01
N VAL A 149 2.98 -11.61 32.51
CA VAL A 149 2.78 -11.44 31.06
C VAL A 149 4.05 -10.89 30.40
N LEU A 150 4.78 -10.00 31.10
CA LEU A 150 6.06 -9.49 30.60
C LEU A 150 7.10 -10.61 30.44
N LYS A 151 7.23 -11.53 31.41
CA LYS A 151 8.15 -12.68 31.32
C LYS A 151 7.82 -13.59 30.14
N GLU A 152 6.54 -13.91 29.96
CA GLU A 152 6.08 -14.71 28.82
C GLU A 152 6.42 -13.98 27.49
N GLY A 153 6.22 -12.67 27.44
CA GLY A 153 6.58 -11.84 26.29
C GLY A 153 8.08 -11.78 26.01
N LEU A 154 8.91 -11.63 27.04
CA LEU A 154 10.38 -11.63 26.93
C LEU A 154 10.87 -12.96 26.37
N SER A 155 10.38 -14.08 26.91
CA SER A 155 10.73 -15.41 26.39
C SER A 155 10.32 -15.57 24.93
N TYR A 156 9.12 -15.15 24.54
CA TYR A 156 8.68 -15.20 23.16
C TYR A 156 9.56 -14.36 22.22
N VAL A 157 9.83 -13.10 22.58
CA VAL A 157 10.59 -12.16 21.75
C VAL A 157 12.06 -12.58 21.63
N ARG A 158 12.72 -12.95 22.74
CA ARG A 158 14.13 -13.32 22.75
C ARG A 158 14.40 -14.74 22.30
N ASN A 159 13.61 -15.71 22.76
CA ASN A 159 13.92 -17.12 22.54
C ASN A 159 13.25 -17.69 21.28
N GLU A 160 12.02 -17.30 20.98
CA GLU A 160 11.29 -17.83 19.81
C GLU A 160 11.50 -16.98 18.55
N LEU A 161 11.55 -15.66 18.70
CA LEU A 161 11.76 -14.74 17.58
C LEU A 161 13.23 -14.33 17.38
N HIS A 162 14.11 -14.69 18.32
CA HIS A 162 15.55 -14.40 18.29
C HIS A 162 15.89 -12.90 18.24
N PHE A 163 15.05 -12.04 18.82
CA PHE A 163 15.38 -10.64 19.05
C PHE A 163 16.02 -10.48 20.42
N GLU A 164 17.35 -10.36 20.46
CA GLU A 164 18.12 -10.35 21.71
C GLU A 164 17.92 -9.04 22.50
N GLU A 165 17.98 -7.91 21.79
CA GLU A 165 17.80 -6.59 22.36
C GLU A 165 16.33 -6.17 22.37
N VAL A 166 15.88 -5.64 23.50
CA VAL A 166 14.48 -5.26 23.71
C VAL A 166 14.37 -3.94 24.44
N MET A 167 13.22 -3.31 24.29
CA MET A 167 12.87 -2.08 24.98
C MET A 167 11.53 -2.28 25.69
N VAL A 168 11.46 -1.83 26.95
CA VAL A 168 10.22 -1.79 27.73
C VAL A 168 9.83 -0.33 27.93
N GLU A 169 8.61 0.01 27.52
CA GLU A 169 8.10 1.38 27.53
C GLU A 169 6.72 1.46 28.18
N GLN A 170 6.37 2.67 28.63
CA GLN A 170 5.03 3.02 29.07
C GLN A 170 4.01 2.77 27.94
N TYR A 171 2.89 2.12 28.27
CA TYR A 171 1.76 2.04 27.35
C TYR A 171 1.01 3.38 27.28
N ILE A 172 0.98 3.97 26.08
CA ILE A 172 0.25 5.20 25.81
C ILE A 172 -1.09 4.89 25.15
N THR A 173 -2.16 5.49 25.66
CA THR A 173 -3.50 5.44 25.07
C THR A 173 -3.74 6.66 24.21
N GLY A 174 -4.45 6.49 23.10
CA GLY A 174 -4.75 7.55 22.14
C GLY A 174 -4.97 6.96 20.75
N ASP A 175 -5.10 7.83 19.76
CA ASP A 175 -5.13 7.43 18.35
C ASP A 175 -3.71 7.42 17.78
N GLU A 176 -3.43 6.45 16.92
CA GLU A 176 -2.16 6.37 16.19
C GLU A 176 -2.24 7.24 14.93
N VAL A 177 -1.47 8.34 14.94
CA VAL A 177 -1.42 9.31 13.86
C VAL A 177 -0.06 9.24 13.17
N ARG A 178 -0.08 8.90 11.88
CA ARG A 178 1.09 8.97 11.00
C ARG A 178 1.21 10.40 10.47
N ILE A 179 2.33 11.05 10.68
CA ILE A 179 2.60 12.44 10.28
C ILE A 179 3.76 12.45 9.28
N PHE A 180 3.61 13.15 8.17
CA PHE A 180 4.71 13.40 7.23
C PHE A 180 5.32 14.77 7.50
N VAL A 181 6.63 14.80 7.77
CA VAL A 181 7.41 16.03 7.99
C VAL A 181 8.49 16.12 6.92
N LEU A 182 8.64 17.30 6.32
CA LEU A 182 9.70 17.65 5.37
C LEU A 182 10.38 18.92 5.87
N GLY A 183 11.67 18.83 6.23
CA GLY A 183 12.41 19.95 6.83
C GLY A 183 11.74 20.50 8.08
N ASP A 184 11.26 21.75 8.01
CA ASP A 184 10.57 22.46 9.10
C ASP A 184 9.04 22.47 8.93
N GLN A 185 8.49 21.63 8.05
CA GLN A 185 7.08 21.63 7.71
C GLN A 185 6.42 20.26 7.94
N LEU A 186 5.28 20.29 8.66
CA LEU A 186 4.33 19.19 8.67
C LEU A 186 3.42 19.33 7.45
N LEU A 187 3.48 18.36 6.54
CA LEU A 187 2.69 18.37 5.30
C LEU A 187 1.32 17.72 5.46
N SER A 188 1.25 16.60 6.19
CA SER A 188 0.00 15.88 6.40
C SER A 188 0.06 14.99 7.64
N ALA A 189 -1.10 14.74 8.24
CA ALA A 189 -1.30 13.81 9.34
C ALA A 189 -2.51 12.92 9.08
N VAL A 190 -2.34 11.61 9.20
CA VAL A 190 -3.39 10.61 8.91
C VAL A 190 -3.54 9.67 10.10
N ASN A 191 -4.77 9.54 10.59
CA ASN A 191 -5.16 8.49 11.54
C ASN A 191 -5.52 7.24 10.75
N ARG A 192 -4.89 6.11 11.07
CA ARG A 192 -5.17 4.83 10.42
C ARG A 192 -6.17 4.07 11.31
N ILE A 193 -7.46 4.21 11.04
CA ILE A 193 -8.46 3.55 11.87
C ILE A 193 -8.53 2.04 11.55
N PRO A 194 -8.82 1.18 12.54
CA PRO A 194 -8.93 -0.25 12.30
C PRO A 194 -9.96 -0.62 11.23
N ALA A 195 -9.78 -1.79 10.61
CA ALA A 195 -10.70 -2.32 9.62
C ALA A 195 -12.15 -2.24 10.12
N ASN A 196 -13.04 -1.68 9.32
CA ASN A 196 -14.40 -1.34 9.75
C ASN A 196 -15.40 -1.36 8.59
N VAL A 197 -16.69 -1.42 8.92
CA VAL A 197 -17.81 -1.21 8.00
C VAL A 197 -18.84 -0.28 8.62
N ILE A 198 -19.60 0.44 7.79
CA ILE A 198 -20.70 1.31 8.23
C ILE A 198 -22.02 0.61 7.89
N GLY A 199 -22.87 0.41 8.90
CA GLY A 199 -24.19 -0.18 8.70
C GLY A 199 -25.10 0.68 7.84
N ASP A 200 -25.88 0.04 6.98
CA ASP A 200 -26.93 0.68 6.18
C ASP A 200 -28.34 0.16 6.54
N GLY A 201 -28.45 -0.59 7.64
CA GLY A 201 -29.68 -1.20 8.11
C GLY A 201 -30.25 -2.30 7.21
N LYS A 202 -29.56 -2.68 6.12
CA LYS A 202 -30.06 -3.61 5.09
C LYS A 202 -29.13 -4.79 4.88
N HIS A 203 -27.83 -4.55 4.78
CA HIS A 203 -26.83 -5.56 4.46
C HIS A 203 -26.18 -6.14 5.72
N SER A 204 -25.81 -7.42 5.65
CA SER A 204 -25.03 -8.07 6.70
C SER A 204 -23.60 -7.54 6.72
N ILE A 205 -22.89 -7.73 7.84
CA ILE A 205 -21.46 -7.39 7.95
C ILE A 205 -20.65 -8.04 6.81
N ARG A 206 -20.94 -9.29 6.44
CA ARG A 206 -20.28 -9.96 5.31
C ARG A 206 -20.46 -9.19 4.00
N ALA A 207 -21.70 -8.85 3.65
CA ALA A 207 -21.99 -8.12 2.43
C ALA A 207 -21.35 -6.72 2.43
N LEU A 208 -21.35 -6.03 3.58
CA LEU A 208 -20.69 -4.72 3.72
C LEU A 208 -19.17 -4.82 3.56
N ILE A 209 -18.53 -5.91 4.04
CA ILE A 209 -17.10 -6.16 3.81
C ILE A 209 -16.83 -6.36 2.32
N ASP A 210 -17.64 -7.16 1.64
CA ASP A 210 -17.46 -7.46 0.21
C ASP A 210 -17.60 -6.17 -0.62
N MET A 211 -18.65 -5.37 -0.36
CA MET A 211 -18.86 -4.06 -1.01
C MET A 211 -17.69 -3.10 -0.78
N LYS A 212 -17.19 -3.02 0.46
CA LYS A 212 -16.06 -2.15 0.81
C LYS A 212 -14.75 -2.63 0.18
N ASN A 213 -14.54 -3.94 0.05
CA ASN A 213 -13.35 -4.46 -0.63
C ASN A 213 -13.36 -4.15 -2.13
N GLU A 214 -14.53 -4.17 -2.78
CA GLU A 214 -14.65 -3.70 -4.17
C GLU A 214 -14.39 -2.20 -4.29
N GLU A 215 -14.85 -1.40 -3.34
CA GLU A 215 -14.52 0.03 -3.26
C GLU A 215 -13.02 0.27 -3.12
N ARG A 216 -12.35 -0.48 -2.22
CA ARG A 216 -10.90 -0.36 -1.98
C ARG A 216 -10.05 -0.70 -3.20
N LYS A 217 -10.56 -1.49 -4.15
CA LYS A 217 -9.85 -1.74 -5.42
C LYS A 217 -9.68 -0.47 -6.24
N ASN A 218 -10.57 0.52 -6.10
CA ASN A 218 -10.46 1.79 -6.80
C ASN A 218 -9.55 2.80 -6.08
N VAL A 219 -8.96 2.43 -4.94
CA VAL A 219 -8.04 3.27 -4.17
C VAL A 219 -6.62 2.75 -4.36
N PRO A 220 -5.73 3.48 -5.07
CA PRO A 220 -4.40 2.97 -5.42
C PRO A 220 -3.60 2.43 -4.23
N HIS A 221 -3.69 3.09 -3.07
CA HIS A 221 -2.97 2.66 -1.87
C HIS A 221 -3.60 1.49 -1.11
N LEU A 222 -4.89 1.20 -1.35
CA LEU A 222 -5.64 0.15 -0.64
C LEU A 222 -5.94 -1.07 -1.53
N TYR A 223 -5.57 -0.99 -2.81
CA TYR A 223 -5.82 -1.98 -3.83
C TYR A 223 -5.49 -3.42 -3.40
N ASP A 224 -4.27 -3.64 -2.89
CA ASP A 224 -3.80 -4.96 -2.45
C ASP A 224 -4.04 -5.22 -0.94
N ARG A 225 -4.90 -4.42 -0.31
CA ARG A 225 -5.11 -4.39 1.16
C ARG A 225 -6.58 -4.57 1.53
N PRO A 226 -7.23 -5.68 1.14
CA PRO A 226 -8.62 -5.93 1.48
C PRO A 226 -8.77 -6.23 2.98
N ILE A 227 -9.99 -6.03 3.48
CA ILE A 227 -10.43 -6.54 4.78
C ILE A 227 -10.53 -8.06 4.67
N LYS A 228 -9.53 -8.75 5.22
CA LYS A 228 -9.47 -10.23 5.26
C LYS A 228 -10.27 -10.80 6.43
N LEU A 229 -10.98 -11.89 6.17
CA LEU A 229 -11.72 -12.69 7.15
C LEU A 229 -10.77 -13.63 7.91
N ASP A 230 -9.95 -13.05 8.78
CA ASP A 230 -8.92 -13.75 9.54
C ASP A 230 -9.32 -14.01 11.00
N ARG A 231 -8.46 -14.72 11.73
CA ARG A 231 -8.66 -15.04 13.15
C ARG A 231 -8.89 -13.78 14.00
N GLN A 232 -8.20 -12.68 13.69
CA GLN A 232 -8.33 -11.44 14.44
C GLN A 232 -9.74 -10.89 14.29
N LEU A 233 -10.27 -10.87 13.06
CA LEU A 233 -11.63 -10.45 12.78
C LEU A 233 -12.67 -11.28 13.56
N TYR A 234 -12.60 -12.61 13.48
CA TYR A 234 -13.51 -13.48 14.22
C TYR A 234 -13.43 -13.29 15.74
N THR A 235 -12.23 -12.99 16.25
CA THR A 235 -12.03 -12.72 17.69
C THR A 235 -12.72 -11.43 18.10
N THR A 236 -12.50 -10.33 17.36
CA THR A 236 -13.15 -9.04 17.63
C THR A 236 -14.67 -9.10 17.49
N MET A 237 -15.18 -9.82 16.49
CA MET A 237 -16.63 -10.02 16.33
C MET A 237 -17.25 -10.77 17.52
N ARG A 238 -16.60 -11.85 17.99
CA ARG A 238 -17.06 -12.63 19.14
C ARG A 238 -17.09 -11.79 20.42
N GLU A 239 -16.05 -11.01 20.68
CA GLU A 239 -16.00 -10.10 21.83
C GLU A 239 -17.10 -9.04 21.78
N SER A 240 -17.48 -8.60 20.58
CA SER A 240 -18.54 -7.61 20.36
C SER A 240 -19.95 -8.21 20.33
N GLY A 241 -20.08 -9.55 20.45
CA GLY A 241 -21.36 -10.25 20.34
C GLY A 241 -22.00 -10.18 18.94
N LEU A 242 -21.21 -9.94 17.89
CA LEU A 242 -21.66 -9.81 16.51
C LEU A 242 -21.27 -11.05 15.69
N THR A 243 -22.05 -11.33 14.64
CA THR A 243 -21.76 -12.36 13.64
C THR A 243 -21.72 -11.75 12.25
N LEU A 244 -21.14 -12.47 11.28
CA LEU A 244 -21.07 -12.01 9.89
C LEU A 244 -22.45 -11.77 9.25
N ASP A 245 -23.48 -12.47 9.76
CA ASP A 245 -24.87 -12.34 9.32
C ASP A 245 -25.62 -11.19 10.03
N THR A 246 -24.99 -10.56 11.02
CA THR A 246 -25.60 -9.42 11.72
C THR A 246 -25.76 -8.25 10.74
N ILE A 247 -26.96 -7.66 10.72
CA ILE A 247 -27.25 -6.43 9.97
C ILE A 247 -27.04 -5.24 10.92
N PRO A 248 -25.98 -4.44 10.76
CA PRO A 248 -25.74 -3.29 11.63
C PRO A 248 -26.77 -2.19 11.35
N LYS A 249 -27.15 -1.46 12.40
CA LYS A 249 -28.03 -0.29 12.26
C LYS A 249 -27.41 0.74 11.32
N GLN A 250 -28.26 1.48 10.62
CA GLN A 250 -27.88 2.61 9.77
C GLN A 250 -26.88 3.54 10.50
N ASP A 251 -25.83 3.93 9.78
CA ASP A 251 -24.74 4.83 10.18
C ASP A 251 -23.89 4.35 11.36
N ARG A 252 -24.10 3.12 11.84
CA ARG A 252 -23.27 2.54 12.90
C ARG A 252 -21.98 1.99 12.30
N ARG A 253 -20.85 2.60 12.64
CA ARG A 253 -19.52 2.04 12.35
C ARG A 253 -19.24 0.84 13.25
N ILE A 254 -18.86 -0.27 12.64
CA ILE A 254 -18.47 -1.51 13.30
C ILE A 254 -16.99 -1.74 13.02
N PHE A 255 -16.16 -1.73 14.07
CA PHE A 255 -14.76 -2.12 13.97
C PHE A 255 -14.64 -3.64 13.96
N LEU A 256 -13.95 -4.15 12.94
CA LEU A 256 -13.77 -5.56 12.66
C LEU A 256 -12.44 -6.07 13.21
N LYS A 257 -11.46 -5.20 13.47
CA LYS A 257 -10.16 -5.54 14.05
C LYS A 257 -9.78 -4.52 15.13
N LYS A 258 -8.81 -4.89 15.97
CA LYS A 258 -8.20 -4.00 16.97
C LYS A 258 -6.98 -3.25 16.43
N THR A 259 -6.30 -3.79 15.42
CA THR A 259 -5.11 -3.17 14.82
C THR A 259 -5.50 -2.13 13.78
N SER A 260 -4.79 -1.00 13.81
CA SER A 260 -4.93 0.19 12.97
C SER A 260 -4.25 0.08 11.60
N ASN A 261 -3.50 -0.99 11.34
CA ASN A 261 -2.70 -1.11 10.12
C ASN A 261 -3.55 -1.08 8.83
N VAL A 262 -3.16 -0.23 7.88
CA VAL A 262 -3.81 -0.19 6.56
C VAL A 262 -3.67 -1.54 5.83
N SER A 263 -2.54 -2.24 6.00
CA SER A 263 -2.30 -3.59 5.46
C SER A 263 -3.23 -4.67 6.02
N SER A 264 -3.88 -4.44 7.17
CA SER A 264 -4.87 -5.35 7.75
C SER A 264 -6.31 -4.98 7.39
N GLY A 265 -6.50 -4.00 6.48
CA GLY A 265 -7.80 -3.52 6.03
C GLY A 265 -8.25 -2.22 6.71
N GLY A 266 -7.35 -1.52 7.42
CA GLY A 266 -7.64 -0.20 7.99
C GLY A 266 -7.89 0.88 6.94
N ASP A 267 -8.49 1.99 7.38
CA ASP A 267 -8.75 3.15 6.53
C ASP A 267 -7.86 4.34 6.96
N PRO A 268 -7.16 5.00 6.01
CA PRO A 268 -6.50 6.26 6.26
C PRO A 268 -7.52 7.41 6.30
N ILE A 269 -7.55 8.16 7.40
CA ILE A 269 -8.37 9.37 7.57
C ILE A 269 -7.44 10.56 7.78
N ASP A 270 -7.56 11.59 6.95
CA ASP A 270 -6.83 12.84 7.14
C ASP A 270 -7.32 13.55 8.41
N VAL A 271 -6.35 13.82 9.29
CA VAL A 271 -6.54 14.54 10.55
C VAL A 271 -5.66 15.78 10.63
N THR A 272 -5.02 16.18 9.53
CA THR A 272 -4.16 17.37 9.44
C THR A 272 -4.83 18.62 10.01
N PRO A 273 -6.12 18.92 9.72
CA PRO A 273 -6.79 20.10 10.26
C PRO A 273 -6.94 20.11 11.79
N TYR A 274 -6.85 18.94 12.44
CA TYR A 274 -7.01 18.81 13.90
C TYR A 274 -5.67 18.85 14.65
N ILE A 275 -4.53 18.84 13.94
CA ILE A 275 -3.21 18.92 14.57
C ILE A 275 -2.99 20.32 15.12
N THR A 276 -2.84 20.41 16.44
CA THR A 276 -2.58 21.68 17.12
C THR A 276 -1.14 22.16 16.89
N PRO A 277 -0.86 23.47 17.06
CA PRO A 277 0.51 23.99 16.95
C PRO A 277 1.52 23.29 17.87
N GLU A 278 1.11 22.85 19.07
CA GLU A 278 1.97 22.09 19.98
C GLU A 278 2.41 20.75 19.35
N LEU A 279 1.45 19.98 18.82
CA LEU A 279 1.72 18.69 18.19
C LEU A 279 2.53 18.86 16.90
N LYS A 280 2.24 19.90 16.11
CA LYS A 280 3.00 20.24 14.90
C LYS A 280 4.47 20.53 15.23
N ASN A 281 4.71 21.40 16.22
CA ASN A 281 6.07 21.75 16.63
C ASN A 281 6.82 20.55 17.17
N MET A 282 6.15 19.68 17.94
CA MET A 282 6.74 18.43 18.43
C MET A 282 7.15 17.51 17.27
N ALA A 283 6.31 17.38 16.24
CA ALA A 283 6.63 16.54 15.08
C ALA A 283 7.85 17.08 14.30
N ILE A 284 7.92 18.40 14.11
CA ILE A 284 9.07 19.06 13.46
C ILE A 284 10.33 18.87 14.30
N GLN A 285 10.26 19.12 15.61
CA GLN A 285 11.38 18.94 16.54
C GLN A 285 11.88 17.49 16.57
N ALA A 286 10.98 16.51 16.48
CA ALA A 286 11.34 15.10 16.39
C ALA A 286 12.11 14.76 15.11
N CYS A 287 11.70 15.31 13.96
CA CYS A 287 12.44 15.14 12.71
C CYS A 287 13.84 15.81 12.80
N GLN A 288 13.90 17.02 13.34
CA GLN A 288 15.15 17.78 13.50
C GLN A 288 16.11 17.19 14.55
N ALA A 289 15.61 16.35 15.46
CA ALA A 289 16.43 15.68 16.46
C ALA A 289 17.41 14.67 15.82
N ILE A 290 17.11 14.17 14.62
CA ILE A 290 17.94 13.17 13.93
C ILE A 290 18.83 13.89 12.90
N PRO A 291 20.17 13.85 13.06
CA PRO A 291 21.08 14.43 12.09
C PRO A 291 20.92 13.81 10.71
N GLY A 292 20.86 14.63 9.65
CA GLY A 292 20.76 14.16 8.27
C GLY A 292 19.37 13.62 7.87
N LEU A 293 18.34 13.78 8.70
CA LEU A 293 16.96 13.39 8.37
C LEU A 293 16.21 14.51 7.66
N ALA A 294 16.24 14.54 6.33
CA ALA A 294 15.59 15.57 5.52
C ALA A 294 14.04 15.52 5.58
N HIS A 295 13.47 14.33 5.66
CA HIS A 295 12.04 14.10 5.85
C HIS A 295 11.81 12.79 6.59
N CYS A 296 10.64 12.62 7.18
CA CYS A 296 10.26 11.35 7.80
C CYS A 296 8.75 11.13 7.86
N GLY A 297 8.36 9.86 8.00
CA GLY A 297 7.07 9.48 8.54
C GLY A 297 7.18 9.26 10.03
N LEU A 298 6.60 10.16 10.81
CA LEU A 298 6.54 10.08 12.27
C LEU A 298 5.26 9.32 12.67
N ASP A 299 5.34 8.40 13.62
CA ASP A 299 4.15 7.83 14.30
C ASP A 299 4.01 8.50 15.66
N MET A 300 2.84 9.06 15.92
CA MET A 300 2.51 9.72 17.18
C MET A 300 1.25 9.10 17.78
N MET A 301 1.29 8.75 19.06
CA MET A 301 0.07 8.49 19.82
C MET A 301 -0.51 9.83 20.30
N VAL A 302 -1.74 10.13 19.90
CA VAL A 302 -2.40 11.40 20.20
C VAL A 302 -3.62 11.17 21.08
N ASP A 303 -3.59 11.75 22.28
CA ASP A 303 -4.78 11.96 23.10
C ASP A 303 -5.40 13.31 22.73
N TRP A 304 -6.38 13.26 21.83
CA TRP A 304 -7.09 14.44 21.34
C TRP A 304 -7.80 15.23 22.44
N ARG A 305 -8.25 14.57 23.52
CA ARG A 305 -9.02 15.23 24.59
C ARG A 305 -8.14 16.14 25.43
N ASN A 306 -6.91 15.71 25.65
CA ASN A 306 -5.93 16.43 26.47
C ASN A 306 -4.87 17.16 25.64
N ASN A 307 -4.95 17.10 24.30
CA ASN A 307 -3.97 17.62 23.37
C ASN A 307 -2.54 17.13 23.67
N LYS A 308 -2.38 15.83 23.92
CA LYS A 308 -1.07 15.23 24.25
C LYS A 308 -0.62 14.25 23.17
N GLY A 309 0.53 14.53 22.57
CA GLY A 309 1.22 13.64 21.64
C GLY A 309 2.42 12.95 22.29
N PHE A 310 2.67 11.70 21.91
CA PHE A 310 3.88 10.94 22.23
C PHE A 310 4.45 10.35 20.94
N VAL A 311 5.69 10.71 20.59
CA VAL A 311 6.36 10.17 19.40
C VAL A 311 6.77 8.72 19.68
N ILE A 312 6.40 7.81 18.78
CA ILE A 312 6.61 6.36 18.92
C ILE A 312 7.74 5.86 18.01
N GLU A 313 7.78 6.35 16.78
CA GLU A 313 8.71 5.89 15.75
C GLU A 313 8.93 6.98 14.70
N LEU A 314 10.13 7.04 14.13
CA LEU A 314 10.47 7.80 12.93
C LEU A 314 10.86 6.85 11.81
N ASN A 315 10.28 7.03 10.62
CA ASN A 315 10.58 6.21 9.45
C ASN A 315 11.23 7.06 8.36
N THR A 316 12.38 6.61 7.84
CA THR A 316 13.12 7.29 6.76
C THR A 316 12.56 7.01 5.36
N ARG A 317 11.76 5.94 5.21
CA ARG A 317 11.12 5.55 3.96
C ARG A 317 9.59 5.43 4.11
N PRO A 318 8.90 6.51 4.48
CA PRO A 318 7.47 6.43 4.77
C PRO A 318 6.62 6.10 3.54
N GLY A 319 5.62 5.23 3.71
CA GLY A 319 4.60 5.02 2.69
C GLY A 319 3.69 6.24 2.55
N ILE A 320 3.79 6.98 1.45
CA ILE A 320 3.04 8.24 1.30
C ILE A 320 1.61 8.07 0.80
N GLY A 321 1.23 6.89 0.30
CA GLY A 321 -0.08 6.69 -0.32
C GLY A 321 -1.27 6.88 0.63
N SER A 322 -1.10 6.77 1.96
CA SER A 322 -2.16 7.11 2.92
C SER A 322 -2.44 8.62 2.99
N PHE A 323 -1.45 9.46 2.68
CA PHE A 323 -1.62 10.91 2.58
C PHE A 323 -2.18 11.35 1.23
N LEU A 324 -1.88 10.58 0.16
CA LEU A 324 -2.34 10.87 -1.21
C LEU A 324 -3.77 10.42 -1.46
N PHE A 325 -4.19 9.31 -0.86
CA PHE A 325 -5.49 8.69 -1.09
C PHE A 325 -6.21 8.38 0.23
N PRO A 326 -6.53 9.39 1.07
CA PRO A 326 -7.31 9.18 2.27
C PRO A 326 -8.74 8.74 1.90
N MET A 327 -9.36 7.93 2.76
CA MET A 327 -10.78 7.56 2.63
C MET A 327 -11.71 8.67 3.10
N GLU A 328 -11.24 9.51 4.02
CA GLU A 328 -11.97 10.66 4.57
C GLU A 328 -10.97 11.82 4.76
N GLY A 329 -11.39 13.05 4.40
CA GLY A 329 -10.59 14.27 4.49
C GLY A 329 -9.79 14.58 3.22
N GLN A 330 -8.73 15.41 3.33
CA GLN A 330 -8.06 16.03 2.18
C GLN A 330 -6.75 15.31 1.84
N ALA A 331 -6.51 15.04 0.55
CA ALA A 331 -5.22 14.54 0.09
C ALA A 331 -4.13 15.62 0.15
N ALA A 332 -2.91 15.22 0.48
CA ALA A 332 -1.73 16.09 0.51
C ALA A 332 -0.75 15.74 -0.59
N ASP A 333 -0.28 16.75 -1.33
CA ASP A 333 0.67 16.59 -2.45
C ASP A 333 2.13 16.46 -1.98
N ILE A 334 2.41 15.33 -1.32
CA ILE A 334 3.75 14.99 -0.84
C ILE A 334 4.77 14.87 -2.00
N PRO A 335 4.45 14.25 -3.16
CA PRO A 335 5.33 14.25 -4.32
C PRO A 335 5.77 15.65 -4.74
N LYS A 336 4.82 16.59 -4.89
CA LYS A 336 5.15 17.97 -5.25
C LYS A 336 6.11 18.60 -4.26
N ALA A 337 5.84 18.47 -2.96
CA ALA A 337 6.69 19.04 -1.92
C ALA A 337 8.11 18.44 -1.90
N LEU A 338 8.24 17.12 -2.14
CA LEU A 338 9.55 16.48 -2.26
C LEU A 338 10.31 16.97 -3.49
N ILE A 339 9.66 17.06 -4.65
CA ILE A 339 10.32 17.56 -5.86
C ILE A 339 10.67 19.05 -5.72
N ASP A 340 9.84 19.85 -5.05
CA ASP A 340 10.16 21.26 -4.76
C ASP A 340 11.43 21.40 -3.91
N ASP A 341 11.65 20.48 -2.96
CA ASP A 341 12.85 20.47 -2.11
C ASP A 341 14.09 19.99 -2.87
N TYR A 342 13.98 18.91 -3.65
CA TYR A 342 15.13 18.34 -4.38
C TYR A 342 15.52 19.13 -5.63
N PHE A 343 14.55 19.72 -6.34
CA PHE A 343 14.74 20.44 -7.60
C PHE A 343 14.01 21.80 -7.58
N PRO A 344 14.44 22.76 -6.74
CA PRO A 344 13.76 24.03 -6.55
C PRO A 344 13.63 24.87 -7.83
N GLU A 345 14.51 24.67 -8.81
CA GLU A 345 14.44 25.29 -10.13
C GLU A 345 13.21 24.86 -10.96
N THR A 346 12.54 23.78 -10.57
CA THR A 346 11.33 23.28 -11.24
C THR A 346 10.03 23.80 -10.63
N ASN A 347 10.09 24.62 -9.57
CA ASN A 347 8.91 25.05 -8.79
C ASN A 347 7.89 25.85 -9.61
N GLU A 348 8.32 26.50 -10.70
CA GLU A 348 7.44 27.27 -11.59
C GLU A 348 6.67 26.37 -12.58
N VAL A 349 7.07 25.10 -12.74
CA VAL A 349 6.43 24.15 -13.65
C VAL A 349 5.19 23.56 -12.97
N SER A 350 4.00 23.99 -13.42
CA SER A 350 2.74 23.46 -12.90
C SER A 350 2.40 22.10 -13.52
N THR A 351 2.26 21.08 -12.69
CA THR A 351 1.84 19.72 -13.07
C THR A 351 0.37 19.43 -12.75
N GLU A 352 -0.37 20.40 -12.17
CA GLU A 352 -1.75 20.21 -11.71
C GLU A 352 -2.73 19.80 -12.81
N ARG A 353 -2.43 20.19 -14.07
CA ARG A 353 -3.21 19.83 -15.26
C ARG A 353 -2.51 18.79 -16.14
N SER A 354 -1.38 18.25 -15.69
CA SER A 354 -0.66 17.24 -16.45
C SER A 354 -1.50 15.98 -16.52
N ASN A 355 -1.88 15.62 -17.74
CA ASN A 355 -2.67 14.43 -18.04
C ASN A 355 -1.79 13.31 -18.62
N VAL A 356 -0.49 13.27 -18.32
CA VAL A 356 0.41 12.26 -18.89
C VAL A 356 0.99 11.36 -17.83
N TYR A 357 1.26 10.11 -18.18
CA TYR A 357 1.99 9.18 -17.33
C TYR A 357 2.88 8.26 -18.16
N PHE A 358 3.91 7.67 -17.56
CA PHE A 358 4.83 6.77 -18.26
C PHE A 358 4.44 5.30 -18.09
N ASP A 359 4.88 4.46 -19.02
CA ASP A 359 4.62 3.02 -19.05
C ASP A 359 5.40 2.26 -17.96
N PHE A 360 4.88 2.29 -16.74
CA PHE A 360 5.51 1.59 -15.61
C PHE A 360 5.40 0.08 -15.70
N LYS A 361 4.39 -0.45 -16.40
CA LYS A 361 4.21 -1.89 -16.59
C LYS A 361 5.41 -2.46 -17.34
N THR A 362 5.73 -1.90 -18.50
CA THR A 362 6.88 -2.33 -19.30
C THR A 362 8.19 -2.19 -18.52
N ILE A 363 8.36 -1.09 -17.77
CA ILE A 363 9.55 -0.88 -16.92
C ILE A 363 9.66 -1.99 -15.88
N ASN A 364 8.61 -2.24 -15.10
CA ASN A 364 8.62 -3.23 -14.03
C ASN A 364 8.79 -4.67 -14.56
N GLU A 365 8.17 -5.02 -15.69
CA GLU A 365 8.34 -6.33 -16.34
C GLU A 365 9.77 -6.54 -16.87
N THR A 366 10.41 -5.49 -17.39
CA THR A 366 11.78 -5.58 -17.92
C THR A 366 12.79 -5.91 -16.81
N PHE A 367 12.65 -5.32 -15.63
CA PHE A 367 13.48 -5.64 -14.47
C PHE A 367 13.18 -7.01 -13.87
N GLN A 368 11.92 -7.44 -13.83
CA GLN A 368 11.55 -8.79 -13.37
C GLN A 368 12.17 -9.91 -14.22
N ASN A 369 12.39 -9.63 -15.50
CA ASN A 369 13.04 -10.56 -16.43
C ASN A 369 14.58 -10.43 -16.44
N TYR A 370 15.19 -9.66 -15.53
CA TYR A 370 16.64 -9.41 -15.43
C TYR A 370 17.28 -9.03 -16.76
N THR A 371 16.55 -8.28 -17.60
CA THR A 371 16.97 -8.01 -18.97
C THR A 371 17.92 -6.81 -19.07
N VAL A 372 17.90 -5.92 -18.08
CA VAL A 372 18.68 -4.66 -18.04
C VAL A 372 18.98 -4.25 -16.60
N ASP A 373 20.07 -3.52 -16.41
CA ASP A 373 20.45 -2.94 -15.11
C ASP A 373 19.83 -1.54 -14.89
N GLU A 374 19.56 -0.81 -15.98
CA GLU A 374 19.00 0.56 -15.97
C GLU A 374 18.08 0.80 -17.18
N ILE A 375 17.04 1.62 -16.98
CA ILE A 375 16.12 2.10 -18.03
C ILE A 375 15.92 3.61 -17.88
N GLU A 376 16.28 4.38 -18.90
CA GLU A 376 15.88 5.79 -19.01
C GLU A 376 14.46 5.90 -19.62
N VAL A 377 13.58 6.61 -18.94
CA VAL A 377 12.20 6.81 -19.36
C VAL A 377 12.13 7.92 -20.41
N THR A 378 11.34 7.71 -21.46
CA THR A 378 11.11 8.73 -22.49
C THR A 378 10.63 10.04 -21.83
N PRO A 379 11.22 11.20 -22.15
CA PRO A 379 10.87 12.48 -21.50
C PRO A 379 9.39 12.82 -21.60
N ALA A 380 8.86 13.47 -20.56
CA ALA A 380 7.49 13.96 -20.57
C ALA A 380 7.31 15.04 -21.64
N PRO A 381 6.20 15.02 -22.40
CA PRO A 381 5.87 16.13 -23.29
C PRO A 381 5.54 17.38 -22.47
N THR A 382 6.09 18.52 -22.90
CA THR A 382 5.96 19.80 -22.21
C THR A 382 4.75 20.62 -22.66
N ASN A 383 4.13 20.25 -23.78
CA ASN A 383 2.94 20.90 -24.34
C ASN A 383 1.67 20.12 -23.99
N ILE A 384 0.51 20.78 -24.05
CA ILE A 384 -0.80 20.16 -23.87
C ILE A 384 -0.96 19.02 -24.90
N LEU A 385 -1.29 17.81 -24.43
CA LEU A 385 -1.73 16.75 -25.33
C LEU A 385 -3.21 16.85 -25.61
N HIS A 386 -3.53 16.73 -26.89
CA HIS A 386 -4.88 16.56 -27.38
C HIS A 386 -5.08 15.06 -27.62
N GLY A 387 -6.15 14.49 -27.07
CA GLY A 387 -6.46 13.07 -27.19
C GLY A 387 -7.70 12.83 -28.06
N LYS A 388 -7.65 11.79 -28.89
CA LYS A 388 -8.80 11.29 -29.65
C LYS A 388 -8.94 9.80 -29.46
N LYS A 389 -10.17 9.35 -29.22
CA LYS A 389 -10.55 7.94 -29.14
C LYS A 389 -11.35 7.56 -30.38
N TYR A 390 -10.96 6.46 -31.01
CA TYR A 390 -11.62 5.88 -32.16
C TYR A 390 -12.15 4.51 -31.81
N THR A 391 -13.43 4.25 -32.06
CA THR A 391 -14.01 2.91 -32.03
C THR A 391 -14.19 2.43 -33.45
N LEU A 392 -13.49 1.36 -33.82
CA LEU A 392 -13.55 0.74 -35.13
C LEU A 392 -14.33 -0.58 -35.04
N SER A 393 -15.36 -0.72 -35.86
CA SER A 393 -16.14 -1.96 -36.01
C SER A 393 -15.96 -2.57 -37.40
N GLY A 394 -16.10 -3.90 -37.49
CA GLY A 394 -15.98 -4.64 -38.75
C GLY A 394 -14.54 -4.82 -39.25
N VAL A 395 -13.55 -4.76 -38.33
CA VAL A 395 -12.11 -4.82 -38.63
C VAL A 395 -11.54 -6.20 -38.32
N VAL A 396 -10.64 -6.68 -39.19
CA VAL A 396 -9.84 -7.88 -38.96
C VAL A 396 -8.74 -7.54 -37.95
N GLN A 397 -8.86 -8.12 -36.76
CA GLN A 397 -7.91 -7.88 -35.68
C GLN A 397 -6.94 -9.04 -35.55
N ASP A 398 -5.68 -8.76 -35.85
CA ASP A 398 -4.57 -9.63 -35.52
C ASP A 398 -3.41 -8.82 -34.93
N ARG A 399 -2.47 -9.54 -34.31
CA ARG A 399 -1.29 -8.94 -33.68
C ARG A 399 -0.45 -8.13 -34.67
N ASN A 400 -0.41 -8.51 -35.95
CA ASN A 400 0.36 -7.79 -36.96
C ASN A 400 -0.27 -6.42 -37.25
N TYR A 401 -1.60 -6.35 -37.29
CA TYR A 401 -2.32 -5.10 -37.50
C TYR A 401 -2.14 -4.15 -36.31
N HIS A 402 -2.23 -4.66 -35.07
CA HIS A 402 -1.94 -3.85 -33.88
C HIS A 402 -0.49 -3.32 -33.88
N GLN A 403 0.48 -4.17 -34.21
CA GLN A 403 1.88 -3.76 -34.36
C GLN A 403 2.09 -2.72 -35.46
N TRP A 404 1.36 -2.86 -36.56
CA TRP A 404 1.41 -1.89 -37.65
C TRP A 404 0.86 -0.53 -37.21
N LEU A 405 -0.29 -0.49 -36.52
CA LEU A 405 -0.87 0.74 -35.96
C LEU A 405 0.07 1.43 -34.97
N ARG A 406 0.66 0.65 -34.05
CA ARG A 406 1.70 1.14 -33.13
C ARG A 406 2.85 1.79 -33.88
N LYS A 407 3.36 1.13 -34.92
CA LYS A 407 4.46 1.68 -35.74
C LYS A 407 4.06 2.98 -36.43
N GLN A 408 2.83 3.10 -36.94
CA GLN A 408 2.34 4.33 -37.56
C GLN A 408 2.22 5.45 -36.52
N ALA A 409 1.66 5.17 -35.34
CA ALA A 409 1.46 6.18 -34.30
C ALA A 409 2.79 6.74 -33.81
N LEU A 410 3.73 5.86 -33.46
CA LEU A 410 5.07 6.26 -33.02
C LEU A 410 5.84 7.02 -34.11
N ALA A 411 5.68 6.65 -35.40
CA ALA A 411 6.30 7.37 -36.51
C ALA A 411 5.75 8.79 -36.70
N SER A 412 4.49 9.03 -36.33
CA SER A 412 3.87 10.35 -36.27
C SER A 412 4.11 11.09 -34.94
N GLY A 413 4.92 10.54 -34.03
CA GLY A 413 5.15 11.12 -32.70
C GLY A 413 3.93 11.09 -31.79
N LEU A 414 2.96 10.22 -32.08
CA LEU A 414 1.73 10.07 -31.29
C LEU A 414 1.91 8.97 -30.25
N SER A 415 1.40 9.24 -29.05
CA SER A 415 1.24 8.25 -27.98
C SER A 415 -0.18 7.69 -27.99
N GLY A 416 -0.43 6.58 -27.29
CA GLY A 416 -1.77 6.01 -27.23
C GLY A 416 -1.81 4.51 -26.98
N TYR A 417 -2.90 3.87 -27.39
CA TYR A 417 -3.04 2.43 -27.30
C TYR A 417 -3.96 1.87 -28.40
N VAL A 418 -3.91 0.56 -28.55
CA VAL A 418 -4.94 -0.22 -29.23
C VAL A 418 -5.47 -1.31 -28.28
N LYS A 419 -6.81 -1.41 -28.21
CA LYS A 419 -7.53 -2.35 -27.36
C LYS A 419 -8.57 -3.12 -28.16
N LYS A 420 -8.65 -4.42 -27.92
CA LYS A 420 -9.71 -5.26 -28.46
C LYS A 420 -10.98 -5.14 -27.62
N LEU A 421 -12.12 -4.84 -28.27
CA LEU A 421 -13.45 -4.81 -27.63
C LEU A 421 -14.28 -6.07 -27.90
N GLY A 422 -14.02 -6.75 -29.02
CA GLY A 422 -14.72 -7.95 -29.44
C GLY A 422 -14.00 -8.68 -30.56
N SER A 423 -14.67 -9.59 -31.27
CA SER A 423 -14.04 -10.31 -32.39
C SER A 423 -13.77 -9.43 -33.61
N GLN A 424 -14.51 -8.31 -33.77
CA GLN A 424 -14.41 -7.40 -34.91
C GLN A 424 -14.39 -5.92 -34.51
N ASP A 425 -14.45 -5.62 -33.20
CA ASP A 425 -14.50 -4.25 -32.67
C ASP A 425 -13.24 -3.94 -31.86
N MET A 426 -12.60 -2.80 -32.12
CA MET A 426 -11.39 -2.35 -31.44
C MET A 426 -11.48 -0.87 -31.12
N GLU A 427 -10.81 -0.48 -30.06
CA GLU A 427 -10.63 0.89 -29.63
C GLU A 427 -9.19 1.31 -29.87
N VAL A 428 -8.99 2.49 -30.43
CA VAL A 428 -7.67 3.10 -30.63
C VAL A 428 -7.74 4.50 -30.04
N MET A 429 -6.95 4.76 -29.01
CA MET A 429 -6.74 6.11 -28.52
C MET A 429 -5.38 6.58 -29.02
N ILE A 430 -5.34 7.81 -29.53
CA ILE A 430 -4.11 8.50 -29.90
C ILE A 430 -4.08 9.87 -29.22
N ALA A 431 -2.89 10.30 -28.87
CA ALA A 431 -2.66 11.59 -28.26
C ALA A 431 -1.36 12.19 -28.77
N GLY A 432 -1.38 13.50 -28.97
CA GLY A 432 -0.22 14.24 -29.45
C GLY A 432 -0.35 15.72 -29.16
N THR A 433 0.76 16.43 -29.30
CA THR A 433 0.83 17.89 -29.12
C THR A 433 0.39 18.65 -30.36
N ASN A 434 0.27 17.98 -31.50
CA ASN A 434 -0.15 18.56 -32.78
C ASN A 434 -1.51 17.99 -33.22
N GLU A 435 -2.56 18.81 -33.19
CA GLU A 435 -3.90 18.43 -33.64
C GLU A 435 -3.95 17.99 -35.10
N GLN A 436 -3.10 18.54 -35.97
CA GLN A 436 -3.08 18.17 -37.39
C GLN A 436 -2.61 16.73 -37.60
N GLU A 437 -1.62 16.26 -36.82
CA GLU A 437 -1.15 14.87 -36.88
C GLU A 437 -2.23 13.91 -36.37
N LEU A 438 -2.98 14.30 -35.35
CA LEU A 438 -4.12 13.52 -34.83
C LEU A 438 -5.23 13.37 -35.89
N ASP A 439 -5.55 14.44 -36.61
CA ASP A 439 -6.53 14.42 -37.70
C ASP A 439 -6.06 13.59 -38.90
N GLN A 440 -4.77 13.68 -39.24
CA GLN A 440 -4.18 12.88 -40.31
C GLN A 440 -4.14 11.40 -39.95
N PHE A 441 -3.96 11.05 -38.68
CA PHE A 441 -3.93 9.66 -38.24
C PHE A 441 -5.24 8.92 -38.53
N LYS A 442 -6.38 9.62 -38.55
CA LYS A 442 -7.67 9.03 -38.97
C LYS A 442 -7.61 8.34 -40.33
N GLN A 443 -6.79 8.85 -41.24
CA GLN A 443 -6.62 8.29 -42.58
C GLN A 443 -5.89 6.92 -42.54
N VAL A 444 -5.07 6.67 -41.51
CA VAL A 444 -4.30 5.43 -41.34
C VAL A 444 -5.22 4.21 -41.31
N PHE A 445 -6.38 4.30 -40.66
CA PHE A 445 -7.34 3.20 -40.58
C PHE A 445 -7.86 2.73 -41.94
N THR A 446 -7.89 3.63 -42.92
CA THR A 446 -8.39 3.33 -44.28
C THR A 446 -7.30 2.85 -45.25
N LYS A 447 -6.01 2.91 -44.87
CA LYS A 447 -4.87 2.58 -45.74
C LYS A 447 -4.77 1.08 -46.09
N GLN A 448 -5.20 0.19 -45.19
CA GLN A 448 -5.19 -1.27 -45.41
C GLN A 448 -6.59 -1.78 -45.71
N LYS A 449 -6.98 -1.77 -46.99
CA LYS A 449 -8.34 -2.16 -47.46
C LYS A 449 -8.68 -3.63 -47.21
N ASP A 450 -7.67 -4.47 -46.99
CA ASP A 450 -7.78 -5.90 -46.68
C ASP A 450 -8.11 -6.17 -45.19
N ARG A 451 -8.13 -5.12 -44.35
CA ARG A 451 -8.29 -5.24 -42.90
C ARG A 451 -9.68 -4.88 -42.39
N TYR A 452 -10.63 -4.59 -43.25
CA TYR A 452 -12.01 -4.34 -42.84
C TYR A 452 -13.01 -4.88 -43.86
N TYR A 453 -14.13 -5.39 -43.34
CA TYR A 453 -15.25 -5.88 -44.17
C TYR A 453 -16.30 -4.80 -44.37
N ASP A 454 -16.63 -4.08 -43.29
CA ASP A 454 -17.52 -2.91 -43.27
C ASP A 454 -17.06 -1.98 -42.12
N LEU A 455 -16.20 -1.01 -42.45
CA LEU A 455 -15.55 -0.17 -41.44
C LEU A 455 -16.52 0.90 -40.94
N HIS A 456 -16.98 0.75 -39.71
CA HIS A 456 -17.62 1.84 -38.98
C HIS A 456 -16.61 2.48 -38.02
N LEU A 457 -16.48 3.80 -38.10
CA LEU A 457 -15.57 4.59 -37.29
C LEU A 457 -16.35 5.62 -36.49
N GLN A 458 -16.31 5.50 -35.17
CA GLN A 458 -16.82 6.50 -34.23
C GLN A 458 -15.62 7.23 -33.60
N GLU A 459 -15.68 8.56 -33.55
CA GLU A 459 -14.64 9.42 -33.01
C GLU A 459 -15.19 10.18 -31.80
N GLU A 460 -14.41 10.20 -30.72
CA GLU A 460 -14.69 10.92 -29.49
C GLU A 460 -13.43 11.66 -29.01
N THR A 461 -13.61 12.79 -28.36
CA THR A 461 -12.52 13.49 -27.66
C THR A 461 -12.13 12.69 -26.42
N TRP A 462 -10.83 12.60 -26.14
CA TRP A 462 -10.31 11.94 -24.94
C TRP A 462 -9.85 12.98 -23.92
N GLU A 463 -10.41 12.93 -22.72
CA GLU A 463 -10.13 13.88 -21.63
C GLU A 463 -9.35 13.23 -20.46
N ASP A 464 -9.27 11.90 -20.42
CA ASP A 464 -8.55 11.15 -19.40
C ASP A 464 -7.02 11.22 -19.60
N PRO A 465 -6.22 10.81 -18.59
CA PRO A 465 -4.78 10.75 -18.74
C PRO A 465 -4.30 9.81 -19.86
N VAL A 466 -3.13 10.12 -20.40
CA VAL A 466 -2.51 9.49 -21.56
C VAL A 466 -1.17 8.87 -21.15
N GLN A 467 -1.00 7.59 -21.43
CA GLN A 467 0.31 6.95 -21.34
C GLN A 467 1.21 7.44 -22.47
N ILE A 468 2.42 7.88 -22.15
CA ILE A 468 3.44 8.20 -23.15
C ILE A 468 4.07 6.92 -23.67
N GLY A 469 4.15 6.81 -25.00
CA GLY A 469 4.42 5.58 -25.71
C GLY A 469 3.15 5.04 -26.40
N PHE A 470 3.23 3.83 -26.96
CA PHE A 470 2.09 3.20 -27.61
C PHE A 470 1.95 1.75 -27.19
N ASP A 471 0.85 1.47 -26.49
CA ASP A 471 0.55 0.17 -25.93
C ASP A 471 -0.31 -0.70 -26.85
N ILE A 472 -0.04 -2.01 -26.85
CA ILE A 472 -0.84 -3.02 -27.55
C ILE A 472 -1.26 -4.05 -26.52
N ASP A 473 -2.56 -4.15 -26.28
CA ASP A 473 -3.14 -5.18 -25.40
C ASP A 473 -2.72 -5.09 -23.92
N GLY A 474 -2.74 -3.91 -23.29
CA GLY A 474 -3.22 -3.83 -21.90
C GLY A 474 -2.74 -2.66 -21.05
N HIS A 475 -3.32 -1.48 -21.33
CA HIS A 475 -3.90 -0.47 -20.44
C HIS A 475 -3.65 -0.51 -18.94
N MET A 476 -3.69 0.69 -18.38
CA MET A 476 -4.23 0.97 -17.06
C MET A 476 -5.67 0.45 -16.95
N GLU A 477 -5.81 -0.79 -16.53
CA GLU A 477 -7.11 -1.29 -16.10
C GLU A 477 -7.45 -0.60 -14.78
N SER A 478 -8.71 -0.23 -14.57
CA SER A 478 -9.14 0.02 -13.19
C SER A 478 -8.83 -1.25 -12.42
N ALA A 479 -8.14 -1.12 -11.29
CA ALA A 479 -7.68 -2.22 -10.46
C ALA A 479 -8.76 -3.30 -10.18
N GLY A 480 -10.06 -2.97 -10.31
CA GLY A 480 -11.16 -3.92 -10.23
C GLY A 480 -11.15 -5.07 -11.25
N LEU A 481 -11.12 -4.80 -12.56
CA LEU A 481 -11.73 -5.71 -13.55
C LEU A 481 -10.90 -6.97 -13.88
N ASN A 482 -9.59 -6.85 -14.12
CA ASN A 482 -8.76 -8.02 -14.43
C ASN A 482 -8.10 -8.64 -13.20
N HIS A 483 -8.02 -7.90 -12.07
CA HIS A 483 -7.70 -8.50 -10.78
C HIS A 483 -8.76 -9.51 -10.36
N LEU A 484 -10.04 -9.22 -10.63
CA LEU A 484 -11.12 -10.18 -10.45
C LEU A 484 -10.88 -11.45 -11.27
N GLU A 485 -10.34 -11.33 -12.48
CA GLU A 485 -10.06 -12.50 -13.33
C GLU A 485 -8.81 -13.27 -12.88
N ALA A 486 -7.74 -12.57 -12.49
CA ALA A 486 -6.51 -13.18 -11.94
C ALA A 486 -6.71 -13.77 -10.53
N GLU A 487 -7.44 -13.09 -9.64
CA GLU A 487 -7.87 -13.63 -8.35
C GLU A 487 -8.83 -14.78 -8.54
N TRP A 488 -9.76 -14.70 -9.49
CA TRP A 488 -10.66 -15.81 -9.79
C TRP A 488 -9.86 -17.03 -10.25
N GLN A 489 -8.86 -16.87 -11.12
CA GLN A 489 -7.97 -17.96 -11.51
C GLN A 489 -7.17 -18.52 -10.32
N ALA A 490 -6.59 -17.65 -9.48
CA ALA A 490 -5.87 -18.08 -8.27
C ALA A 490 -6.78 -18.77 -7.25
N LEU A 491 -8.02 -18.29 -7.06
CA LEU A 491 -9.03 -18.93 -6.23
C LEU A 491 -9.47 -20.27 -6.79
N GLN A 492 -9.59 -20.40 -8.11
CA GLN A 492 -9.89 -21.68 -8.77
C GLN A 492 -8.77 -22.69 -8.50
N GLU A 493 -7.50 -22.29 -8.58
CA GLU A 493 -6.35 -23.15 -8.26
C GLU A 493 -6.31 -23.54 -6.78
N GLN A 494 -6.56 -22.59 -5.87
CA GLN A 494 -6.65 -22.87 -4.44
C GLN A 494 -7.82 -23.81 -4.13
N MET A 495 -9.00 -23.57 -4.71
CA MET A 495 -10.17 -24.42 -4.55
C MET A 495 -9.88 -25.84 -5.05
N GLN A 496 -9.21 -26.00 -6.19
CA GLN A 496 -8.79 -27.31 -6.68
C GLN A 496 -7.81 -28.00 -5.73
N THR A 497 -6.88 -27.25 -5.14
CA THR A 497 -5.91 -27.78 -4.15
C THR A 497 -6.63 -28.26 -2.89
N ILE A 498 -7.53 -27.44 -2.34
CA ILE A 498 -8.36 -27.80 -1.18
C ILE A 498 -9.26 -29.00 -1.49
N GLN A 499 -9.85 -29.08 -2.70
CA GLN A 499 -10.66 -30.22 -3.12
C GLN A 499 -9.84 -31.52 -3.15
N LYS A 500 -8.59 -31.45 -3.64
CA LYS A 500 -7.64 -32.58 -3.64
C LYS A 500 -7.28 -33.00 -2.22
N GLU A 501 -7.00 -32.05 -1.33
CA GLU A 501 -6.72 -32.32 0.09
C GLU A 501 -7.92 -32.92 0.83
N LYS A 502 -9.12 -32.36 0.64
CA LYS A 502 -10.36 -32.92 1.18
C LYS A 502 -10.55 -34.37 0.76
N THR A 503 -10.40 -34.65 -0.54
CA THR A 503 -10.51 -36.02 -1.08
C THR A 503 -9.45 -36.95 -0.49
N ARG A 504 -8.23 -36.45 -0.26
CA ARG A 504 -7.14 -37.21 0.38
C ARG A 504 -7.49 -37.54 1.84
N ILE A 505 -7.98 -36.57 2.60
CA ILE A 505 -8.39 -36.74 4.00
C ILE A 505 -9.58 -37.70 4.10
N GLU A 506 -10.58 -37.59 3.23
CA GLU A 506 -11.72 -38.52 3.19
C GLU A 506 -11.27 -39.95 2.91
N ARG A 507 -10.33 -40.16 1.98
CA ARG A 507 -9.73 -41.48 1.74
C ARG A 507 -8.95 -42.00 2.94
N GLN A 508 -8.24 -41.13 3.66
CA GLN A 508 -7.54 -41.50 4.89
C GLN A 508 -8.53 -41.85 6.01
N ASN A 509 -9.60 -41.09 6.18
CA ASN A 509 -10.67 -41.37 7.15
C ASN A 509 -11.33 -42.72 6.85
N ILE A 510 -11.68 -43.02 5.60
CA ILE A 510 -12.25 -44.31 5.21
C ILE A 510 -11.26 -45.45 5.53
N LYS A 511 -9.96 -45.27 5.24
CA LYS A 511 -8.92 -46.26 5.59
C LYS A 511 -8.81 -46.46 7.11
N ILE A 512 -8.88 -45.39 7.88
CA ILE A 512 -8.87 -45.45 9.35
C ILE A 512 -10.12 -46.19 9.83
N GLU A 513 -11.31 -45.84 9.33
CA GLU A 513 -12.58 -46.48 9.68
C GLU A 513 -12.63 -47.98 9.35
N GLN A 514 -11.98 -48.38 8.27
CA GLN A 514 -11.89 -49.77 7.84
C GLN A 514 -10.71 -50.53 8.48
N SER A 515 -9.79 -49.85 9.16
CA SER A 515 -8.65 -50.49 9.81
C SER A 515 -9.08 -51.35 11.01
N GLY A 516 -8.40 -52.49 11.20
CA GLY A 516 -8.66 -53.41 12.30
C GLY A 516 -8.47 -52.75 13.67
N SER A 517 -7.48 -51.89 13.82
CA SER A 517 -7.21 -51.13 15.06
C SER A 517 -8.34 -50.16 15.42
N TRP A 518 -8.94 -49.49 14.44
CA TRP A 518 -10.09 -48.62 14.69
C TRP A 518 -11.32 -49.42 15.11
N ARG A 519 -11.61 -50.55 14.46
CA ARG A 519 -12.72 -51.43 14.86
C ARG A 519 -12.53 -52.03 16.25
N ILE A 520 -11.32 -52.43 16.61
CA ILE A 520 -10.98 -53.01 17.93
C ILE A 520 -11.10 -51.97 19.06
N THR A 521 -10.79 -50.71 18.79
CA THR A 521 -10.88 -49.63 19.79
C THR A 521 -12.27 -49.02 19.93
N LEU A 522 -13.26 -49.47 19.16
CA LEU A 522 -14.64 -48.96 19.19
C LEU A 522 -15.31 -49.02 20.59
N PRO A 523 -15.15 -50.09 21.40
CA PRO A 523 -15.72 -50.16 22.75
C PRO A 523 -15.11 -49.09 23.68
N LEU A 524 -13.79 -48.92 23.63
CA LEU A 524 -13.03 -47.94 24.41
C LEU A 524 -13.42 -46.49 24.07
N ARG A 525 -13.69 -46.21 22.79
CA ARG A 525 -14.11 -44.87 22.34
C ARG A 525 -15.56 -44.56 22.70
N LYS A 526 -16.47 -45.54 22.61
CA LYS A 526 -17.84 -45.38 23.12
C LYS A 526 -17.88 -45.16 24.63
N THR A 527 -17.00 -45.79 25.40
CA THR A 527 -16.88 -45.52 26.84
C THR A 527 -16.27 -44.15 27.13
N GLY A 528 -15.29 -43.70 26.33
CA GLY A 528 -14.69 -42.36 26.46
C GLY A 528 -15.68 -41.22 26.17
N ASP A 529 -16.48 -41.36 25.11
CA ASP A 529 -17.54 -40.39 24.74
C ASP A 529 -18.68 -40.36 25.79
N PHE A 530 -18.96 -41.49 26.44
CA PHE A 530 -19.94 -41.57 27.52
C PHE A 530 -19.44 -40.88 28.80
N ILE A 531 -18.14 -41.02 29.11
CA ILE A 531 -17.48 -40.37 30.24
C ILE A 531 -17.40 -38.84 30.04
N THR A 532 -17.12 -38.36 28.82
CA THR A 532 -17.12 -36.91 28.51
C THR A 532 -18.52 -36.29 28.50
N LYS A 533 -19.58 -37.07 28.24
CA LYS A 533 -20.98 -36.59 28.37
C LYS A 533 -21.49 -36.55 29.81
N ILE A 534 -20.94 -37.38 30.71
CA ILE A 534 -21.38 -37.49 32.11
C ILE A 534 -20.55 -36.59 33.05
N LEU A 535 -19.35 -36.19 32.63
CA LEU A 535 -18.54 -35.21 33.35
C LEU A 535 -18.49 -33.90 32.55
N PRO A 536 -19.37 -32.93 32.83
CA PRO A 536 -19.13 -31.56 32.41
C PRO A 536 -17.85 -31.08 33.08
N ASN A 537 -16.90 -30.58 32.28
CA ASN A 537 -15.66 -29.98 32.75
C ASN A 537 -15.93 -29.00 33.91
N LYS A 538 -15.27 -29.24 35.04
CA LYS A 538 -15.07 -28.22 36.09
C LYS A 538 -14.04 -27.20 35.62
#